data_AF-A0A1G6TLE4-F1
#
_entry.id   AF-A0A1G6TLE4-F1
#
_cell.length_a   1.000
_cell.length_b   1.000
_cell.length_c   1.000
_cell.angle_alpha   90.00
_cell.angle_beta   90.00
_cell.angle_gamma   90.00
#
_symmetry.space_group_name_H-M   'P 1'
#
loop_
_entity.id
_entity.type
_entity.pdbx_description
1 polymer ?
#
loop_
_entity_poly.entity_id
_entity_poly.type
_entity_poly.pdbx_seq_one_letter_code
_entity_poly.pdbx_strand_id
1 'polypeptide(L)'
;MSERSEEELVVWLKEQIDAFDAGTIDADLVAHLDEEIPGWNDLGARARVTPVPEDEADRGAWIALHIDAYDAGELTSEQSARIDELVPDWNGDASRAALGKAPAAAADAEPESQPDVAE
;
A
#
# COMPACT_ATOMS: atom_id res chain seq x y z
N MET A 1 3.27 -3.17 28.54
CA MET A 1 3.39 -2.72 27.15
C MET A 1 2.07 -2.05 26.85
N SER A 2 2.01 -0.72 26.92
CA SER A 2 0.76 0.00 26.69
C SER A 2 0.23 -0.38 25.32
N GLU A 3 -1.03 -0.78 25.27
CA GLU A 3 -1.80 -1.00 24.06
C GLU A 3 -1.86 0.33 23.32
N ARG A 4 -0.84 0.66 22.52
CA ARG A 4 -0.93 1.76 21.57
C ARG A 4 -2.08 1.40 20.64
N SER A 5 -3.08 2.27 20.55
CA SER A 5 -4.18 2.04 19.62
C SER A 5 -3.61 1.93 18.21
N GLU A 6 -4.28 1.17 17.34
CA GLU A 6 -3.85 0.98 15.94
C GLU A 6 -3.58 2.33 15.24
N GLU A 7 -4.34 3.37 15.59
CA GLU A 7 -4.16 4.74 15.11
C GLU A 7 -2.84 5.38 15.56
N GLU A 8 -2.43 5.18 16.83
CA GLU A 8 -1.15 5.68 17.35
C GLU A 8 0.03 4.94 16.73
N LEU A 9 -0.14 3.65 16.46
CA LEU A 9 0.87 2.86 15.75
C LEU A 9 1.04 3.33 14.31
N VAL A 10 -0.06 3.62 13.59
CA VAL A 10 -0.01 4.14 12.21
C VAL A 10 0.69 5.49 12.15
N VAL A 11 0.34 6.43 13.04
CA VAL A 11 0.97 7.75 13.09
C VAL A 11 2.45 7.63 13.44
N TRP A 12 2.79 6.85 14.46
CA TRP A 12 4.17 6.67 14.87
C TRP A 12 5.02 6.00 13.78
N LEU A 13 4.48 4.97 13.11
CA LEU A 13 5.15 4.28 12.02
C LEU A 13 5.40 5.21 10.83
N LYS A 14 4.44 6.10 10.53
CA LYS A 14 4.63 7.16 9.53
C LYS A 14 5.85 8.03 9.86
N GLU A 15 5.95 8.52 11.10
CA GLU A 15 7.09 9.34 11.52
C GLU A 15 8.43 8.59 11.39
N GLN A 16 8.44 7.27 11.63
CA GLN A 16 9.64 6.47 11.44
C GLN A 16 10.02 6.32 9.97
N ILE A 17 9.04 6.11 9.08
CA ILE A 17 9.26 6.04 7.63
C ILE A 17 9.78 7.39 7.12
N ASP A 18 9.18 8.51 7.53
CA ASP A 18 9.65 9.85 7.17
C ASP A 18 11.10 10.09 7.65
N ALA A 19 11.44 9.67 8.87
CA ALA A 19 12.80 9.75 9.40
C ALA A 19 13.78 8.85 8.65
N PHE A 20 13.33 7.68 8.16
CA PHE A 20 14.13 6.78 7.33
C PHE A 20 14.41 7.39 5.96
N ASP A 21 13.39 7.93 5.28
CA ASP A 21 13.55 8.63 4.00
C ASP A 21 14.41 9.89 4.13
N ALA A 22 14.34 10.59 5.28
CA ALA A 22 15.24 11.71 5.59
C ALA A 22 16.67 11.27 5.98
N GLY A 23 16.90 9.98 6.23
CA GLY A 23 18.18 9.44 6.69
C GLY A 23 18.56 9.86 8.12
N THR A 24 17.59 10.28 8.93
CA THR A 24 17.80 10.73 10.32
C THR A 24 17.42 9.67 11.35
N ILE A 25 16.87 8.54 10.92
CA ILE A 25 16.53 7.42 11.79
C ILE A 25 17.79 6.76 12.36
N ASP A 26 17.69 6.31 13.61
CA ASP A 26 18.77 5.60 14.28
C ASP A 26 18.88 4.15 13.77
N ALA A 27 20.11 3.67 13.57
CA ALA A 27 20.35 2.33 13.04
C ALA A 27 19.89 1.22 14.02
N ASP A 28 20.02 1.46 15.33
CA ASP A 28 19.50 0.53 16.34
C ASP A 28 17.96 0.50 16.33
N LEU A 29 17.32 1.65 16.01
CA LEU A 29 15.86 1.72 15.87
C LEU A 29 15.36 1.01 14.62
N VAL A 30 16.07 1.12 13.50
CA VAL A 30 15.77 0.35 12.27
C VAL A 30 15.82 -1.15 12.56
N ALA A 31 16.91 -1.62 13.20
CA ALA A 31 17.05 -3.03 13.56
C ALA A 31 15.91 -3.51 14.48
N HIS A 32 15.54 -2.69 15.48
CA HIS A 32 14.43 -3.00 16.37
C HIS A 32 13.08 -3.07 15.63
N LEU A 33 12.84 -2.16 14.68
CA LEU A 33 11.64 -2.16 13.85
C LEU A 33 11.58 -3.38 12.93
N ASP A 34 12.70 -3.78 12.33
CA ASP A 34 12.80 -5.00 11.53
C ASP A 34 12.49 -6.27 12.34
N GLU A 35 12.86 -6.29 13.63
CA GLU A 35 12.56 -7.40 14.55
C GLU A 35 11.10 -7.42 15.02
N GLU A 36 10.56 -6.27 15.42
CA GLU A 36 9.19 -6.16 15.98
C GLU A 36 8.11 -6.20 14.88
N ILE A 37 8.38 -5.56 13.74
CA ILE A 37 7.44 -5.38 12.63
C ILE A 37 8.17 -5.72 11.32
N PRO A 38 8.29 -7.01 10.96
CA PRO A 38 8.89 -7.39 9.70
C PRO A 38 8.13 -6.75 8.55
N GLY A 39 8.86 -6.04 7.69
CA GLY A 39 8.29 -5.32 6.54
C GLY A 39 7.64 -3.97 6.88
N TRP A 40 7.98 -3.37 8.04
CA TRP A 40 7.48 -2.05 8.45
C TRP A 40 7.73 -0.93 7.42
N ASN A 41 8.68 -1.13 6.51
CA ASN A 41 9.06 -0.19 5.45
C ASN A 41 8.76 -0.70 4.03
N ASP A 42 8.03 -1.81 3.87
CA ASP A 42 7.64 -2.35 2.55
C ASP A 42 6.52 -1.50 1.91
N LEU A 43 6.22 -1.77 0.63
CA LEU A 43 5.24 -0.99 -0.14
C LEU A 43 3.86 -1.04 0.53
N GLY A 44 3.42 -2.20 1.01
CA GLY A 44 2.18 -2.34 1.76
C GLY A 44 2.15 -1.55 3.06
N ALA A 45 3.25 -1.54 3.82
CA ALA A 45 3.34 -0.79 5.08
C ALA A 45 3.32 0.72 4.82
N ARG A 46 4.07 1.18 3.82
CA ARG A 46 4.09 2.57 3.36
C ARG A 46 2.72 3.03 2.87
N ALA A 47 2.04 2.22 2.07
CA ALA A 47 0.68 2.48 1.59
C ALA A 47 -0.31 2.65 2.76
N ARG A 48 -0.19 1.83 3.80
CA ARG A 48 -1.07 1.92 4.99
C ARG A 48 -0.91 3.20 5.80
N VAL A 49 0.31 3.71 5.91
CA VAL A 49 0.59 4.90 6.73
C VAL A 49 0.51 6.22 5.97
N THR A 50 0.53 6.16 4.63
CA THR A 50 0.53 7.37 3.80
C THR A 50 -0.91 7.87 3.63
N PRO A 51 -1.29 8.99 4.28
CA PRO A 51 -2.64 9.54 4.13
C PRO A 51 -2.87 10.05 2.71
N VAL A 52 -4.14 10.22 2.33
CA VAL A 52 -4.49 10.88 1.07
C VAL A 52 -3.88 12.28 1.07
N PRO A 53 -3.03 12.62 0.08
CA PRO A 53 -2.50 13.97 -0.02
C PRO A 53 -3.61 14.95 -0.38
N GLU A 54 -3.58 16.12 0.27
CA GLU A 54 -4.47 17.24 -0.07
C GLU A 54 -4.08 17.87 -1.42
N ASP A 55 -2.78 17.85 -1.72
CA ASP A 55 -2.21 18.37 -2.96
C ASP A 55 -2.36 17.37 -4.13
N GLU A 56 -2.87 17.87 -5.25
CA GLU A 56 -3.06 17.09 -6.47
C GLU A 56 -1.73 16.65 -7.10
N ALA A 57 -0.65 17.41 -6.85
CA ALA A 57 0.70 17.08 -7.30
C ALA A 57 1.21 15.77 -6.65
N ASP A 58 0.90 15.57 -5.37
CA ASP A 58 1.33 14.39 -4.60
C ASP A 58 0.36 13.22 -4.75
N ARG A 59 -0.88 13.49 -5.20
CA ARG A 59 -1.89 12.45 -5.45
C ARG A 59 -1.44 11.43 -6.49
N GLY A 60 -0.71 11.85 -7.53
CA GLY A 60 -0.19 10.91 -8.53
C GLY A 60 0.81 9.91 -7.95
N ALA A 61 1.75 10.38 -7.13
CA ALA A 61 2.72 9.52 -6.44
C ALA A 61 2.04 8.61 -5.41
N TRP A 62 1.03 9.14 -4.70
CA TRP A 62 0.22 8.36 -3.78
C TRP A 62 -0.52 7.22 -4.49
N ILE A 63 -1.21 7.49 -5.60
CA ILE A 63 -1.91 6.44 -6.38
C ILE A 63 -0.90 5.41 -6.90
N ALA A 64 0.28 5.85 -7.38
CA ALA A 64 1.32 4.95 -7.87
C ALA A 64 1.83 3.98 -6.78
N LEU A 65 2.08 4.47 -5.56
CA LEU A 65 2.48 3.65 -4.42
C LEU A 65 1.43 2.57 -4.10
N HIS A 66 0.15 2.95 -4.10
CA HIS A 66 -0.94 2.02 -3.81
C HIS A 66 -1.13 1.00 -4.92
N ILE A 67 -0.93 1.39 -6.18
CA ILE A 67 -0.93 0.45 -7.32
C ILE A 67 0.19 -0.57 -7.16
N ASP A 68 1.41 -0.13 -6.81
CA ASP A 68 2.55 -1.03 -6.62
C ASP A 68 2.31 -2.00 -5.45
N ALA A 69 1.78 -1.50 -4.33
CA ALA A 69 1.45 -2.34 -3.18
C ALA A 69 0.28 -3.31 -3.47
N TYR A 70 -0.66 -2.94 -4.35
CA TYR A 70 -1.73 -3.83 -4.81
C TYR A 70 -1.19 -4.91 -5.74
N ASP A 71 -0.36 -4.55 -6.71
CA ASP A 71 0.27 -5.48 -7.64
C ASP A 71 1.21 -6.47 -6.91
N ALA A 72 1.82 -6.03 -5.79
CA ALA A 72 2.61 -6.88 -4.90
C ALA A 72 1.75 -7.81 -4.01
N GLY A 73 0.42 -7.63 -3.98
CA GLY A 73 -0.49 -8.39 -3.13
C GLY A 73 -0.41 -8.03 -1.64
N GLU A 74 0.14 -6.86 -1.30
CA GLU A 74 0.33 -6.41 0.08
C GLU A 74 -0.83 -5.56 0.62
N LEU A 75 -1.74 -5.14 -0.27
CA LEU A 75 -3.00 -4.49 0.10
C LEU A 75 -4.06 -5.51 0.48
N THR A 76 -4.73 -5.27 1.62
CA THR A 76 -5.92 -6.03 1.98
C THR A 76 -7.14 -5.53 1.19
N SER A 77 -8.15 -6.37 1.02
CA SER A 77 -9.40 -6.00 0.33
C SER A 77 -10.10 -4.79 0.99
N GLU A 78 -10.01 -4.67 2.32
CA GLU A 78 -10.54 -3.53 3.07
C GLU A 78 -9.76 -2.24 2.76
N GLN A 79 -8.44 -2.33 2.61
CA GLN A 79 -7.60 -1.18 2.25
C GLN A 79 -7.89 -0.73 0.82
N SER A 80 -7.98 -1.66 -0.14
CA SER A 80 -8.31 -1.31 -1.53
C SER A 80 -9.71 -0.71 -1.64
N ALA A 81 -10.70 -1.21 -0.87
CA ALA A 81 -12.05 -0.66 -0.85
C ALA A 81 -12.09 0.76 -0.27
N ARG A 82 -11.32 1.02 0.80
CA ARG A 82 -11.20 2.36 1.36
C ARG A 82 -10.58 3.34 0.37
N ILE A 83 -9.56 2.91 -0.38
CA ILE A 83 -8.92 3.76 -1.40
C ILE A 83 -9.89 4.02 -2.55
N ASP A 84 -10.66 3.02 -2.97
CA ASP A 84 -11.69 3.18 -4.01
C ASP A 84 -12.79 4.18 -3.61
N GLU A 85 -13.19 4.19 -2.33
CA GLU A 85 -14.12 5.20 -1.81
C GLU A 85 -13.55 6.63 -1.86
N LEU A 86 -12.24 6.79 -1.61
CA LEU A 86 -11.56 8.08 -1.57
C LEU A 86 -11.20 8.60 -2.96
N VAL A 87 -10.75 7.71 -3.83
CA VAL A 87 -10.30 7.99 -5.19
C VAL A 87 -10.94 6.93 -6.10
N PRO A 88 -12.14 7.20 -6.64
CA PRO A 88 -12.78 6.27 -7.54
C PRO A 88 -11.90 6.05 -8.78
N ASP A 89 -11.83 4.81 -9.25
CA ASP A 89 -11.01 4.40 -10.40
C ASP A 89 -9.49 4.59 -10.19
N TRP A 90 -9.00 4.68 -8.94
CA TRP A 90 -7.56 4.83 -8.65
C TRP A 90 -6.70 3.71 -9.25
N ASN A 91 -7.24 2.48 -9.31
CA ASN A 91 -6.60 1.32 -9.90
C ASN A 91 -7.10 1.01 -11.31
N GLY A 92 -7.89 1.90 -11.91
CA GLY A 92 -8.44 1.71 -13.26
C GLY A 92 -7.40 1.91 -14.36
N ASP A 93 -7.74 1.49 -15.58
CA ASP A 93 -6.86 1.63 -16.75
C ASP A 93 -6.47 3.08 -17.01
N ALA A 94 -7.35 4.05 -16.74
CA ALA A 94 -7.08 5.47 -16.93
C ALA A 94 -6.01 5.99 -15.95
N SER A 95 -6.18 5.69 -14.65
CA SER A 95 -5.21 6.05 -13.61
C SER A 95 -3.86 5.38 -13.83
N ARG A 96 -3.88 4.09 -14.20
CA ARG A 96 -2.67 3.32 -14.50
C ARG A 96 -1.96 3.86 -15.76
N ALA A 97 -2.69 4.19 -16.81
CA ALA A 97 -2.13 4.81 -18.02
C ALA A 97 -1.53 6.20 -17.74
N ALA A 98 -2.19 7.02 -16.94
CA ALA A 98 -1.68 8.34 -16.54
C ALA A 98 -0.35 8.25 -15.77
N LEU A 99 -0.16 7.16 -15.02
CA LEU A 99 1.05 6.88 -14.24
C LEU A 99 2.07 5.99 -14.98
N GLY A 100 1.79 5.61 -16.24
CA GLY A 100 2.64 4.71 -17.02
C GLY A 100 2.72 3.27 -16.47
N LYS A 101 1.73 2.85 -15.68
CA LYS A 101 1.58 1.49 -15.14
C LYS A 101 0.85 0.58 -16.14
N ALA A 102 1.07 -0.73 -16.04
CA ALA A 102 0.34 -1.72 -16.84
C ALA A 102 -1.18 -1.65 -16.55
N PRO A 103 -2.08 -2.00 -17.48
CA PRO A 103 -3.53 -2.01 -17.23
C PRO A 103 -3.92 -2.98 -16.10
N ALA A 104 -5.05 -2.73 -15.44
CA ALA A 104 -5.52 -3.53 -14.30
C ALA A 104 -5.88 -4.99 -14.66
N ALA A 105 -6.03 -5.24 -15.97
CA ALA A 105 -6.35 -6.53 -16.57
C ALA A 105 -5.18 -7.54 -16.49
N ALA A 106 -4.91 -8.01 -15.27
CA ALA A 106 -4.24 -9.28 -14.99
C ALA A 106 -4.65 -9.88 -13.63
N ALA A 107 -5.28 -9.12 -12.72
CA ALA A 107 -5.62 -9.57 -11.36
C ALA A 107 -7.05 -10.12 -11.19
N ASP A 108 -7.95 -9.89 -12.15
CA ASP A 108 -9.31 -10.46 -12.18
C ASP A 108 -9.40 -11.67 -13.13
N ALA A 109 -8.28 -12.36 -13.34
CA ALA A 109 -8.37 -13.77 -13.70
C ALA A 109 -8.78 -14.51 -12.41
N GLU A 110 -10.10 -14.59 -12.19
CA GLU A 110 -10.73 -15.69 -11.48
C GLU A 110 -9.87 -16.95 -11.69
N PRO A 111 -9.50 -17.72 -10.65
CA PRO A 111 -8.92 -19.03 -10.91
C PRO A 111 -9.96 -19.80 -11.71
N GLU A 112 -9.73 -19.90 -13.02
CA GLU A 112 -10.56 -20.63 -13.96
C GLU A 112 -10.80 -22.00 -13.33
N SER A 113 -12.00 -22.19 -12.77
CA SER A 113 -12.46 -23.48 -12.30
C SER A 113 -12.60 -24.30 -13.58
N GLN A 114 -11.54 -25.05 -13.85
CA GLN A 114 -11.36 -25.89 -15.02
C GLN A 114 -12.63 -26.70 -15.29
N PRO A 115 -13.08 -26.82 -16.55
CA PRO A 115 -14.27 -27.58 -16.87
C PRO A 115 -13.99 -29.06 -16.60
N ASP A 116 -14.55 -29.61 -15.52
CA ASP A 116 -14.58 -31.06 -15.32
C ASP A 116 -15.60 -31.65 -16.28
N VAL A 117 -15.08 -32.11 -17.42
CA VAL A 117 -15.74 -32.99 -18.36
C VAL A 117 -15.52 -34.43 -17.89
N ALA A 118 -16.58 -35.11 -17.48
CA ALA A 118 -16.71 -36.58 -17.46
C ALA A 118 -18.18 -36.93 -17.23
N GLU A 119 -18.98 -37.18 -18.28
CA GLU A 119 -19.22 -38.47 -18.99
C GLU A 119 -20.63 -39.00 -18.64
#